data_AF-A0A7V7C0D5-F1
#
_entry.id   AF-A0A7V7C0D5-F1
#
_cell.length_a   1.000
_cell.length_b   1.000
_cell.length_c   1.000
_cell.angle_alpha   90.00
_cell.angle_beta   90.00
_cell.angle_gamma   90.00
#
_symmetry.space_group_name_H-M   'P 1'
#
loop_
_entity.id
_entity.type
_entity.pdbx_description
1 polymer ?
#
loop_
_entity_poly.entity_id
_entity_poly.type
_entity_poly.pdbx_seq_one_letter_code
_entity_poly.pdbx_strand_id
1 'polypeptide(L)'
;GWRMPAARALALGIAADVVPPAGMDEAILRRARACMKIAPLAAAEMKRLLREGADAGIETAKSLEQEVLFRLYSTADGQEGIDAFLEKRDPQFRME
;
A
#
# COMPACT_ATOMS: atom_id res chain seq x y z
N GLY A 1 31.98 -7.19 -2.72
CA GLY A 1 30.58 -7.49 -2.34
C GLY A 1 30.07 -8.65 -3.18
N TRP A 2 29.36 -9.60 -2.57
CA TRP A 2 28.77 -10.75 -3.27
C TRP A 2 27.56 -10.33 -4.12
N ARG A 3 27.44 -10.89 -5.33
CA ARG A 3 26.29 -10.66 -6.25
C ARG A 3 25.40 -11.89 -6.25
N MET A 4 24.09 -11.71 -6.41
CA MET A 4 23.12 -12.81 -6.50
C MET A 4 22.20 -12.69 -7.72
N PRO A 5 21.70 -13.81 -8.28
CA PRO A 5 20.69 -13.78 -9.33
C PRO A 5 19.33 -13.24 -8.84
N ALA A 6 18.55 -12.63 -9.72
CA ALA A 6 17.23 -12.08 -9.40
C ALA A 6 16.27 -13.12 -8.80
N ALA A 7 16.27 -14.35 -9.33
CA ALA A 7 15.46 -15.45 -8.80
C ALA A 7 15.79 -15.77 -7.32
N ARG A 8 17.05 -15.64 -6.91
CA ARG A 8 17.43 -15.82 -5.51
C ARG A 8 16.97 -14.66 -4.64
N ALA A 9 17.03 -13.42 -5.15
CA ALA A 9 16.51 -12.26 -4.42
C ALA A 9 14.99 -12.37 -4.18
N LEU A 10 14.24 -12.90 -5.15
CA LEU A 10 12.81 -13.19 -5.00
C LEU A 10 12.56 -14.27 -3.93
N ALA A 11 13.29 -15.39 -4.00
CA ALA A 11 13.14 -16.49 -3.03
C ALA A 11 13.47 -16.06 -1.58
N LEU A 12 14.32 -15.04 -1.41
CA LEU A 12 14.66 -14.47 -0.10
C LEU A 12 13.72 -13.33 0.34
N GLY A 13 12.73 -12.96 -0.48
CA GLY A 13 11.81 -11.85 -0.18
C GLY A 13 12.43 -10.45 -0.32
N ILE A 14 13.63 -10.34 -0.91
CA ILE A 14 14.31 -9.06 -1.16
C ILE A 14 13.66 -8.34 -2.36
N ALA A 15 13.27 -9.11 -3.38
CA ALA A 15 12.50 -8.62 -4.51
C ALA A 15 11.05 -9.10 -4.42
N ALA A 16 10.09 -8.23 -4.75
CA ALA A 16 8.67 -8.56 -4.75
C ALA A 16 8.18 -9.19 -6.08
N ASP A 17 8.98 -9.10 -7.15
CA ASP A 17 8.68 -9.65 -8.48
C ASP A 17 9.98 -9.79 -9.29
N VAL A 18 9.98 -10.68 -10.27
CA VAL A 18 11.07 -10.83 -11.25
C VAL A 18 10.47 -11.08 -12.63
N VAL A 19 10.75 -10.18 -13.57
CA VAL A 19 10.27 -10.25 -14.94
C VAL A 19 11.44 -10.22 -15.94
N PRO A 20 11.25 -10.71 -17.19
CA PRO A 20 12.21 -10.49 -18.26
C PRO A 20 12.46 -8.99 -18.45
N PRO A 21 13.68 -8.56 -18.87
CA PRO A 21 14.01 -7.15 -19.04
C PRO A 21 13.01 -6.38 -19.92
N ALA A 22 12.51 -6.99 -20.99
CA ALA A 22 11.53 -6.39 -21.89
C ALA A 22 10.16 -6.11 -21.24
N GLY A 23 9.83 -6.75 -20.12
CA GLY A 23 8.58 -6.56 -19.39
C GLY A 23 8.70 -5.65 -18.16
N MET A 24 9.86 -5.02 -17.94
CA MET A 24 10.13 -4.23 -16.73
C MET A 24 9.18 -3.03 -16.61
N ASP A 25 9.04 -2.24 -17.68
CA ASP A 25 8.21 -1.03 -17.66
C ASP A 25 6.73 -1.36 -17.40
N GLU A 26 6.23 -2.44 -18.02
CA GLU A 26 4.87 -2.91 -17.79
C GLU A 26 4.65 -3.33 -16.33
N ALA A 27 5.61 -4.06 -15.75
CA ALA A 27 5.53 -4.50 -14.35
C ALA A 27 5.56 -3.30 -13.38
N ILE A 28 6.40 -2.30 -13.65
CA ILE A 28 6.46 -1.05 -12.88
C ILE A 28 5.12 -0.32 -12.96
N LEU A 29 4.61 -0.09 -14.17
CA LEU A 29 3.35 0.64 -14.37
C LEU A 29 2.16 -0.08 -13.75
N ARG A 30 2.11 -1.42 -13.81
CA ARG A 30 1.09 -2.22 -13.13
C ARG A 30 1.09 -1.96 -11.63
N ARG A 31 2.26 -1.96 -10.99
CA ARG A 31 2.40 -1.69 -9.55
C ARG A 31 2.05 -0.24 -9.21
N ALA A 32 2.55 0.73 -9.99
CA ALA A 32 2.26 2.14 -9.79
C ALA A 32 0.75 2.43 -9.88
N ARG A 33 0.08 1.88 -10.90
CA ARG A 33 -1.38 2.00 -11.05
C ARG A 33 -2.14 1.42 -9.87
N ALA A 34 -1.69 0.28 -9.31
CA ALA A 34 -2.32 -0.29 -8.13
C ALA A 34 -2.17 0.64 -6.90
N CYS A 35 -1.00 1.25 -6.70
CA CYS A 35 -0.78 2.22 -5.63
C CYS A 35 -1.65 3.48 -5.79
N MET A 36 -1.86 3.94 -7.03
CA MET A 36 -2.71 5.11 -7.32
C MET A 36 -4.20 4.89 -7.03
N LYS A 37 -4.65 3.64 -6.82
CA LYS A 37 -6.04 3.34 -6.43
C LYS A 37 -6.31 3.53 -4.93
N ILE A 38 -5.30 3.94 -4.17
CA ILE A 38 -5.40 4.12 -2.72
C ILE A 38 -5.43 5.63 -2.44
N ALA A 39 -6.32 6.07 -1.54
CA ALA A 39 -6.34 7.44 -1.06
C ALA A 39 -4.93 7.84 -0.53
N PRO A 40 -4.36 8.97 -0.94
CA PRO A 40 -2.97 9.31 -0.59
C PRO A 40 -2.71 9.38 0.92
N LEU A 41 -3.68 9.88 1.70
CA LEU A 41 -3.59 9.90 3.16
C LEU A 41 -3.58 8.49 3.75
N ALA A 42 -4.47 7.60 3.27
CA ALA A 42 -4.48 6.21 3.70
C ALA A 42 -3.18 5.48 3.35
N ALA A 43 -2.59 5.76 2.18
CA ALA A 43 -1.30 5.19 1.79
C ALA A 43 -0.15 5.68 2.70
N ALA A 44 -0.17 6.95 3.09
CA ALA A 44 0.80 7.52 4.02
C ALA A 44 0.70 6.89 5.41
N GLU A 45 -0.52 6.79 5.95
CA GLU A 45 -0.78 6.17 7.25
C GLU A 45 -0.46 4.67 7.25
N MET A 46 -0.80 3.92 6.20
CA MET A 46 -0.39 2.52 6.05
C MET A 46 1.13 2.37 6.12
N LYS A 47 1.88 3.24 5.43
CA LYS A 47 3.35 3.20 5.44
C LYS A 47 3.93 3.57 6.80
N ARG A 48 3.24 4.43 7.57
CA ARG A 48 3.60 4.79 8.94
C ARG A 48 3.36 3.63 9.90
N LEU A 49 2.16 3.03 9.86
CA LEU A 49 1.78 1.86 10.65
C LEU A 49 2.75 0.69 10.45
N LEU A 50 3.15 0.40 9.21
CA LEU A 50 4.12 -0.65 8.92
C LEU A 50 5.48 -0.42 9.58
N ARG A 51 5.88 0.84 9.80
CA ARG A 51 7.14 1.18 10.47
C ARG A 51 7.01 1.16 11.98
N GLU A 52 5.98 1.81 12.51
CA GLU A 52 5.75 1.91 13.96
C GLU A 52 5.33 0.55 14.56
N GLY A 53 4.55 -0.23 13.81
CA GLY A 53 4.07 -1.54 14.22
C GLY A 53 5.10 -2.66 14.13
N ALA A 54 6.18 -2.49 13.37
CA ALA A 54 7.19 -3.55 13.17
C ALA A 54 7.91 -3.93 14.48
N ASP A 55 8.16 -2.95 15.35
CA ASP A 55 8.82 -3.14 16.64
C ASP A 55 7.83 -3.20 17.81
N ALA A 56 6.53 -3.05 17.55
CA ALA A 56 5.49 -3.05 18.56
C ALA A 56 4.98 -4.47 18.86
N GLY A 57 4.49 -4.68 20.09
CA GLY A 57 3.71 -5.88 20.41
C GLY A 57 2.42 -5.93 19.58
N ILE A 58 1.97 -7.12 19.20
CA ILE A 58 0.82 -7.31 18.29
C ILE A 58 -0.45 -6.57 18.74
N GLU A 59 -0.74 -6.55 20.05
CA GLU A 59 -1.92 -5.86 20.58
C GLU A 59 -1.79 -4.33 20.50
N THR A 60 -0.57 -3.80 20.68
CA THR A 60 -0.28 -2.38 20.49
C THR A 60 -0.43 -1.99 19.02
N ALA A 61 0.14 -2.79 18.10
CA ALA A 61 0.05 -2.56 16.66
C ALA A 61 -1.42 -2.56 16.18
N LYS A 62 -2.23 -3.54 16.63
CA LYS A 62 -3.67 -3.62 16.34
C LYS A 62 -4.43 -2.40 16.87
N SER A 63 -4.14 -1.96 18.09
CA SER A 63 -4.82 -0.80 18.68
C SER A 63 -4.50 0.47 17.89
N LEU A 64 -3.24 0.65 17.48
CA LEU A 64 -2.81 1.78 16.65
C LEU A 64 -3.47 1.75 15.26
N GLU A 65 -3.53 0.58 14.62
CA GLU A 65 -4.20 0.39 13.33
C GLU A 65 -5.69 0.77 13.41
N GLN A 66 -6.40 0.31 14.45
CA GLN A 66 -7.80 0.67 14.66
C GLN A 66 -8.02 2.18 14.81
N GLU A 67 -7.19 2.85 15.62
CA GLU A 67 -7.26 4.30 15.81
C GLU A 67 -7.06 5.05 14.47
N VAL A 68 -6.07 4.64 13.69
CA VAL A 68 -5.81 5.21 12.36
C VAL A 68 -6.98 4.97 11.41
N LEU A 69 -7.52 3.75 11.37
CA LEU A 69 -8.65 3.40 10.51
C LEU A 69 -9.89 4.25 10.84
N PHE A 70 -10.25 4.41 12.12
CA PHE A 70 -11.39 5.25 12.52
C PHE A 70 -11.21 6.71 12.11
N ARG A 71 -9.99 7.25 12.19
CA ARG A 71 -9.69 8.60 11.70
C ARG A 71 -9.86 8.70 10.19
N LEU A 72 -9.32 7.76 9.43
CA LEU A 72 -9.43 7.75 7.96
C LEU A 72 -10.88 7.65 7.48
N TYR A 73 -11.74 6.91 8.17
CA TYR A 73 -13.17 6.88 7.84
C TYR A 73 -13.85 8.24 7.96
N SER A 74 -13.32 9.14 8.77
CA SER A 74 -13.91 10.47 8.97
C SER A 74 -13.42 11.51 7.96
N THR A 75 -12.51 11.16 7.04
CA THR A 75 -11.97 12.09 6.03
C THR A 75 -12.83 12.09 4.76
N ALA A 76 -12.66 13.10 3.92
CA ALA A 76 -13.40 13.20 2.66
C ALA A 76 -13.05 12.03 1.73
N ASP A 77 -11.76 11.68 1.63
CA ASP A 77 -11.29 10.53 0.86
C ASP A 77 -11.81 9.18 1.42
N GLY A 78 -12.00 9.09 2.74
CA GLY A 78 -12.59 7.93 3.39
C GLY A 78 -14.05 7.73 2.97
N GLN A 79 -14.84 8.80 3.01
CA GLN A 79 -16.23 8.77 2.57
C GLN A 79 -16.35 8.52 1.06
N GLU A 80 -15.55 9.21 0.25
CA GLU A 80 -15.51 9.02 -1.20
C GLU A 80 -15.16 7.57 -1.59
N GLY A 81 -14.26 6.92 -0.87
CA GLY A 81 -13.95 5.50 -1.10
C GLY A 81 -15.15 4.58 -0.86
N ILE A 82 -15.94 4.85 0.18
CA ILE A 82 -17.17 4.12 0.49
C ILE A 82 -18.23 4.37 -0.59
N ASP A 83 -18.48 5.64 -0.91
CA ASP A 83 -19.48 6.05 -1.89
C ASP A 83 -19.16 5.48 -3.28
N ALA A 84 -17.92 5.61 -3.74
CA ALA A 84 -17.48 5.09 -5.02
C ALA A 84 -17.65 3.56 -5.12
N PHE A 85 -17.37 2.84 -4.03
CA PHE A 85 -17.59 1.39 -3.97
C PHE A 85 -19.08 1.02 -4.07
N LEU A 86 -19.94 1.70 -3.31
CA LEU A 86 -21.39 1.48 -3.33
C LEU A 86 -22.01 1.82 -4.70
N GLU A 87 -21.51 2.88 -5.34
CA GLU A 87 -21.94 3.34 -6.65
C GLU A 87 -21.28 2.60 -7.82
N LYS A 88 -20.32 1.69 -7.55
CA LYS A 88 -19.56 0.92 -8.55
C LYS A 88 -18.82 1.80 -9.57
N ARG A 89 -18.23 2.90 -9.09
CA ARG A 89 -17.39 3.80 -9.89
C ARG A 89 -15.97 3.86 -9.33
N ASP A 90 -15.05 4.41 -10.13
CA ASP A 90 -13.71 4.71 -9.63
C ASP A 90 -13.77 5.92 -8.66
N PRO A 91 -13.03 5.87 -7.52
CA PRO A 91 -12.99 6.97 -6.57
C PRO A 91 -12.12 8.13 -7.07
N GLN A 92 -12.46 9.34 -6.64
CA GLN A 92 -11.74 10.58 -6.92
C GLN A 92 -11.17 11.18 -5.62
N PHE A 93 -9.98 10.72 -5.23
CA PHE A 93 -9.33 11.19 -4.02
C PHE A 93 -8.71 12.59 -4.19
N ARG A 94 -8.87 13.43 -3.18
CA ARG A 94 -8.42 14.84 -3.14
C ARG A 94 -7.38 15.13 -2.05
N MET A 95 -6.97 14.13 -1.27
CA MET A 95 -6.08 14.27 -0.11
C MET A 95 -6.70 15.07 1.05
N GLU A 96 -8.02 14.92 1.23
CA GLU A 96 -8.83 15.63 2.23
C GLU A 96 -9.61 14.66 3.15
#